data_AF-A0A435FP43-F1
#
_entry.id   AF-A0A435FP43-F1
#
_cell.length_a   1.000
_cell.length_b   1.000
_cell.length_c   1.000
_cell.angle_alpha   90.00
_cell.angle_beta   90.00
_cell.angle_gamma   90.00
#
_symmetry.space_group_name_H-M   'P 1'
#
loop_
_entity.id
_entity.type
_entity.pdbx_description
1 polymer ?
#
loop_
_entity_poly.entity_id
_entity_poly.type
_entity_poly.pdbx_seq_one_letter_code
_entity_poly.pdbx_strand_id
1 'polypeptide(L)'
;GAVPVTALAAEAGLAIDNGIAVDEHLRTADPDIFAAGDCCSFPLAIYGGRRVRLEAWRNAQEQGALAARNMMGANEAHGAVPWFWSDQYGLTLQIAGLPDEGKSIVRRDLDDGAFILFHLAEDGRLVAASGIGPGNAVARDIRLAEMLIAKRGKPAPEALGSQAVKLKSLLAA
;
A
#
# COMPACT_ATOMS: atom_id res chain seq x y z
N GLY A 1 14.14 -7.02 10.88
CA GLY A 1 13.89 -5.97 9.88
C GLY A 1 15.21 -5.55 9.26
N ALA A 2 15.16 -4.76 8.19
CA ALA A 2 16.34 -4.18 7.57
C ALA A 2 16.61 -2.76 8.12
N VAL A 3 17.86 -2.31 7.98
CA VAL A 3 18.27 -0.92 8.24
C VAL A 3 18.49 -0.25 6.89
N PRO A 4 17.82 0.88 6.58
CA PRO A 4 18.01 1.55 5.30
C PRO A 4 19.43 2.11 5.19
N VAL A 5 20.06 1.95 4.02
CA VAL A 5 21.39 2.51 3.74
C VAL A 5 21.25 3.98 3.38
N THR A 6 21.51 4.87 4.34
CA THR A 6 21.29 6.33 4.20
C THR A 6 22.56 7.17 4.35
N ALA A 7 23.73 6.55 4.53
CA ALA A 7 24.97 7.25 4.88
C ALA A 7 25.33 8.36 3.87
N LEU A 8 25.29 8.06 2.57
CA LEU A 8 25.60 9.02 1.51
C LEU A 8 24.68 10.25 1.54
N ALA A 9 23.38 10.05 1.76
CA ALA A 9 22.41 11.13 1.84
C ALA A 9 22.62 12.00 3.09
N ALA A 10 22.93 11.36 4.24
CA ALA A 10 23.24 12.07 5.47
C ALA A 10 24.52 12.92 5.35
N GLU A 11 25.58 12.36 4.77
CA GLU A 11 26.84 13.07 4.51
C GLU A 11 26.67 14.25 3.54
N ALA A 12 25.73 14.14 2.60
CA ALA A 12 25.34 15.22 1.70
C ALA A 12 24.40 16.27 2.35
N GLY A 13 24.05 16.13 3.64
CA GLY A 13 23.19 17.06 4.36
C GLY A 13 21.68 16.90 4.09
N LEU A 14 21.26 15.80 3.46
CA LEU A 14 19.85 15.52 3.20
C LEU A 14 19.16 15.02 4.47
N ALA A 15 17.87 15.34 4.60
CA ALA A 15 17.06 14.92 5.74
C ALA A 15 16.90 13.38 5.76
N ILE A 16 17.21 12.77 6.90
CA ILE A 16 16.96 11.36 7.17
C ILE A 16 15.89 11.26 8.26
N ASP A 17 14.82 10.54 7.97
CA ASP A 17 13.80 10.20 8.94
C ASP A 17 13.31 8.79 8.57
N ASN A 18 13.74 7.78 9.34
CA ASN A 18 13.58 6.35 9.04
C ASN A 18 13.79 6.00 7.55
N GLY A 19 14.84 6.54 6.91
CA GLY A 19 15.07 6.50 5.46
C GLY A 19 15.40 7.89 4.90
N ILE A 20 15.81 7.96 3.64
CA ILE A 20 16.04 9.24 2.93
C ILE A 20 14.68 9.92 2.77
N ALA A 21 14.51 11.08 3.39
CA ALA A 21 13.25 11.80 3.36
C ALA A 21 13.02 12.46 2.01
N VAL A 22 11.84 12.21 1.43
CA VAL A 22 11.39 12.82 0.18
C VAL A 22 9.98 13.41 0.32
N ASP A 23 9.62 14.28 -0.61
CA ASP A 23 8.26 14.77 -0.81
C ASP A 23 7.38 13.74 -1.56
N GLU A 24 6.14 14.11 -1.86
CA GLU A 24 5.21 13.27 -2.63
C GLU A 24 5.65 13.01 -4.07
N HIS A 25 6.62 13.77 -4.60
CA HIS A 25 7.20 13.59 -5.94
C HIS A 25 8.49 12.77 -5.90
N LEU A 26 8.84 12.18 -4.75
CA LEU A 26 10.06 11.41 -4.50
C LEU A 26 11.36 12.24 -4.55
N ARG A 27 11.26 13.55 -4.43
CA ARG A 27 12.37 14.50 -4.43
C ARG A 27 12.82 14.79 -3.00
N THR A 28 14.12 14.87 -2.77
CA THR A 28 14.68 15.27 -1.48
C THR A 28 14.63 16.80 -1.30
N ALA A 29 15.25 17.34 -0.24
CA ALA A 29 15.39 18.79 -0.08
C ALA A 29 16.26 19.43 -1.18
N ASP A 30 17.17 18.66 -1.79
CA ASP A 30 17.88 19.08 -2.99
C ASP A 30 17.03 18.73 -4.22
N PRO A 31 16.71 19.70 -5.10
CA PRO A 31 15.81 19.48 -6.22
C PRO A 31 16.35 18.53 -7.29
N ASP A 32 17.66 18.29 -7.32
CA ASP A 32 18.32 17.40 -8.29
C ASP A 32 18.51 15.98 -7.73
N ILE A 33 18.18 15.74 -6.45
CA ILE A 33 18.36 14.44 -5.79
C ILE A 33 17.00 13.84 -5.43
N PHE A 34 16.82 12.58 -5.84
CA PHE A 34 15.62 11.77 -5.58
C PHE A 34 15.99 10.49 -4.83
N ALA A 35 15.02 9.89 -4.15
CA ALA A 35 15.18 8.56 -3.55
C ALA A 35 13.96 7.67 -3.84
N ALA A 36 14.21 6.38 -4.03
CA ALA A 36 13.20 5.38 -4.33
C ALA A 36 13.58 4.02 -3.74
N GLY A 37 12.59 3.16 -3.52
CA GLY A 37 12.77 1.81 -2.99
C GLY A 37 12.93 1.77 -1.47
N ASP A 38 13.60 0.73 -0.98
CA ASP A 38 13.61 0.37 0.44
C ASP A 38 14.25 1.41 1.37
N CYS A 39 15.10 2.30 0.84
CA CYS A 39 15.70 3.40 1.60
C CYS A 39 14.83 4.67 1.63
N CYS A 40 13.77 4.74 0.82
CA CYS A 40 12.97 5.93 0.62
C CYS A 40 11.89 6.08 1.70
N SER A 41 11.86 7.23 2.35
CA SER A 41 10.84 7.59 3.31
C SER A 41 10.00 8.76 2.81
N PHE A 42 8.71 8.53 2.59
CA PHE A 42 7.84 9.40 1.81
C PHE A 42 6.44 9.53 2.43
N PRO A 43 5.72 10.64 2.18
CA PRO A 43 4.35 10.80 2.66
C PRO A 43 3.36 9.96 1.83
N LEU A 44 2.48 9.21 2.49
CA LEU A 44 1.35 8.54 1.85
C LEU A 44 0.08 9.39 1.92
N ALA A 45 -0.25 10.07 0.83
CA ALA A 45 -1.42 10.95 0.74
C ALA A 45 -2.76 10.26 1.07
N ILE A 46 -2.88 8.96 0.75
CA ILE A 46 -4.09 8.18 1.05
C ILE A 46 -4.35 8.00 2.56
N TYR A 47 -3.28 8.05 3.37
CA TYR A 47 -3.31 7.98 4.84
C TYR A 47 -2.95 9.32 5.48
N GLY A 48 -3.48 10.41 4.92
CA GLY A 48 -3.35 11.75 5.52
C GLY A 48 -1.92 12.31 5.52
N GLY A 49 -1.05 11.83 4.63
CA GLY A 49 0.35 12.27 4.57
C GLY A 49 1.25 11.61 5.61
N ARG A 50 0.79 10.54 6.29
CA ARG A 50 1.64 9.71 7.15
C ARG A 50 2.91 9.32 6.39
N ARG A 51 4.07 9.65 6.97
CA ARG A 51 5.37 9.25 6.42
C ARG A 51 5.62 7.78 6.68
N VAL A 52 6.04 7.06 5.64
CA VAL A 52 6.34 5.62 5.70
C VAL A 52 7.61 5.30 4.93
N ARG A 53 8.12 4.10 5.17
CA ARG A 53 9.13 3.43 4.34
C ARG A 53 8.65 2.01 4.07
N LEU A 54 8.60 1.62 2.79
CA LEU A 54 8.03 0.34 2.36
C LEU A 54 9.11 -0.55 1.74
N GLU A 55 9.35 -1.70 2.38
CA GLU A 55 10.29 -2.74 1.93
C GLU A 55 9.53 -3.78 1.08
N ALA A 56 9.02 -3.34 -0.09
CA ALA A 56 8.18 -4.16 -0.95
C ALA A 56 8.60 -4.04 -2.41
N TRP A 57 8.65 -5.18 -3.10
CA TRP A 57 9.08 -5.27 -4.50
C TRP A 57 8.29 -4.31 -5.43
N ARG A 58 6.96 -4.27 -5.29
CA ARG A 58 6.10 -3.40 -6.10
C ARG A 58 6.35 -1.92 -5.80
N ASN A 59 6.55 -1.57 -4.52
CA ASN A 59 6.92 -0.19 -4.14
C ASN A 59 8.23 0.24 -4.79
N ALA A 60 9.27 -0.60 -4.75
CA ALA A 60 10.55 -0.28 -5.38
C ALA A 60 10.42 -0.08 -6.90
N GLN A 61 9.65 -0.94 -7.58
CA GLN A 61 9.39 -0.81 -9.01
C GLN A 61 8.63 0.49 -9.34
N GLU A 62 7.53 0.77 -8.64
CA GLU A 62 6.67 1.93 -8.89
C GLU A 62 7.39 3.24 -8.56
N GLN A 63 8.11 3.30 -7.43
CA GLN A 63 8.89 4.47 -7.06
C GLN A 63 10.05 4.73 -8.02
N GLY A 64 10.76 3.69 -8.46
CA GLY A 64 11.84 3.85 -9.44
C GLY A 64 11.33 4.46 -10.75
N ALA A 65 10.18 3.98 -11.25
CA ALA A 65 9.55 4.53 -12.44
C ALA A 65 9.06 5.98 -12.22
N LEU A 66 8.48 6.28 -11.06
CA LEU A 66 7.99 7.63 -10.72
C LEU A 66 9.13 8.64 -10.59
N ALA A 67 10.20 8.28 -9.86
CA ALA A 67 11.39 9.13 -9.71
C ALA A 67 11.99 9.47 -11.07
N ALA A 68 12.12 8.49 -11.97
CA ALA A 68 12.61 8.72 -13.33
C ALA A 68 11.71 9.71 -14.11
N ARG A 69 10.39 9.57 -14.05
CA ARG A 69 9.45 10.52 -14.70
C ARG A 69 9.57 11.92 -14.12
N ASN A 70 9.75 12.04 -12.80
CA ASN A 70 9.87 13.34 -12.14
C ASN A 70 11.23 14.01 -12.38
N MET A 71 12.32 13.25 -12.52
CA MET A 71 13.60 13.75 -13.04
C MET A 71 13.45 14.30 -14.48
N MET A 72 12.54 13.75 -15.28
CA MET A 72 12.21 14.24 -16.63
C MET A 72 11.15 15.35 -16.65
N GLY A 73 10.74 15.86 -15.49
CA GLY A 73 9.82 17.01 -15.38
C GLY A 73 8.32 16.66 -15.37
N ALA A 74 7.93 15.40 -15.19
CA ALA A 74 6.51 15.01 -15.16
C ALA A 74 5.73 15.60 -13.97
N ASN A 75 6.41 15.84 -12.84
CA ASN A 75 5.83 16.40 -11.62
C ASN A 75 4.57 15.65 -11.14
N GLU A 76 4.66 14.32 -11.13
CA GLU A 76 3.62 13.40 -10.67
C GLU A 76 3.79 13.05 -9.19
N ALA A 77 2.71 13.10 -8.41
CA ALA A 77 2.73 12.68 -7.01
C ALA A 77 2.54 11.15 -6.88
N HIS A 78 3.16 10.56 -5.85
CA HIS A 78 2.98 9.16 -5.49
C HIS A 78 1.56 8.90 -4.99
N GLY A 79 0.78 8.14 -5.76
CA GLY A 79 -0.63 7.83 -5.44
C GLY A 79 -0.93 6.35 -5.22
N ALA A 80 0.05 5.46 -5.28
CA ALA A 80 -0.20 4.02 -5.22
C ALA A 80 -0.64 3.55 -3.83
N VAL A 81 -1.57 2.60 -3.80
CA VAL A 81 -1.93 1.88 -2.57
C VAL A 81 -0.82 0.86 -2.29
N PRO A 82 -0.22 0.85 -1.08
CA PRO A 82 0.78 -0.15 -0.72
C PRO A 82 0.26 -1.56 -0.97
N TRP A 83 1.07 -2.41 -1.60
CA TRP A 83 0.69 -3.79 -1.85
C TRP A 83 1.90 -4.73 -1.71
N PHE A 84 1.65 -5.89 -1.10
CA PHE A 84 2.66 -6.90 -0.80
C PHE A 84 2.06 -8.31 -0.90
N TRP A 85 2.92 -9.29 -1.17
CA TRP A 85 2.55 -10.71 -1.12
C TRP A 85 3.67 -11.54 -0.49
N SER A 86 3.28 -12.72 0.00
CA SER A 86 4.20 -13.75 0.47
C SER A 86 3.65 -15.11 0.10
N ASP A 87 4.49 -15.98 -0.44
CA ASP A 87 4.17 -17.38 -0.65
C ASP A 87 4.82 -18.20 0.47
N GLN A 88 4.00 -19.02 1.14
CA GLN A 88 4.42 -19.89 2.23
C GLN A 88 3.78 -21.26 2.03
N TYR A 89 4.59 -22.24 1.63
CA TYR A 89 4.11 -23.56 1.23
C TYR A 89 3.06 -23.47 0.11
N GLY A 90 1.90 -24.09 0.27
CA GLY A 90 0.79 -24.02 -0.68
C GLY A 90 -0.10 -22.79 -0.53
N LEU A 91 0.24 -21.84 0.34
CA LEU A 91 -0.58 -20.67 0.65
C LEU A 91 0.07 -19.40 0.12
N THR A 92 -0.75 -18.51 -0.43
CA THR A 92 -0.36 -17.16 -0.82
C THR A 92 -1.08 -16.16 0.08
N LEU A 93 -0.30 -15.29 0.72
CA LEU A 93 -0.76 -14.11 1.41
C LEU A 93 -0.71 -12.92 0.46
N GLN A 94 -1.73 -12.07 0.46
CA GLN A 94 -1.68 -10.76 -0.18
C GLN A 94 -2.26 -9.69 0.73
N ILE A 95 -1.61 -8.52 0.75
CA ILE A 95 -2.05 -7.37 1.55
C ILE A 95 -2.10 -6.15 0.64
N ALA A 96 -3.24 -5.47 0.62
CA ALA A 96 -3.41 -4.14 0.04
C ALA A 96 -3.67 -3.15 1.17
N GLY A 97 -3.03 -1.98 1.14
CA GLY A 97 -3.14 -0.93 2.14
C GLY A 97 -2.34 -1.20 3.43
N LEU A 98 -2.65 -0.43 4.47
CA LEU A 98 -1.96 -0.47 5.77
C LEU A 98 -2.91 -0.98 6.87
N PRO A 99 -2.80 -2.23 7.32
CA PRO A 99 -3.71 -2.81 8.32
C PRO A 99 -3.77 -2.06 9.65
N ASP A 100 -2.68 -1.42 10.07
CA ASP A 100 -2.57 -0.66 11.32
C ASP A 100 -3.37 0.66 11.31
N GLU A 101 -3.88 1.07 10.15
CA GLU A 101 -4.85 2.17 10.02
C GLU A 101 -6.28 1.73 10.39
N GLY A 102 -6.53 0.42 10.45
CA GLY A 102 -7.82 -0.16 10.82
C GLY A 102 -8.15 0.02 12.30
N LYS A 103 -9.42 0.30 12.59
CA LYS A 103 -10.02 0.30 13.94
C LYS A 103 -10.95 -0.88 14.16
N SER A 104 -11.50 -1.44 13.09
CA SER A 104 -12.28 -2.67 13.13
C SER A 104 -11.93 -3.57 11.95
N ILE A 105 -12.24 -4.86 12.09
CA ILE A 105 -11.93 -5.89 11.09
C ILE A 105 -13.22 -6.62 10.73
N VAL A 106 -13.47 -6.77 9.44
CA VAL A 106 -14.52 -7.63 8.88
C VAL A 106 -13.87 -8.82 8.19
N ARG A 107 -14.22 -10.03 8.62
CA ARG A 107 -13.77 -11.26 7.99
C ARG A 107 -14.75 -11.68 6.89
N ARG A 108 -14.22 -12.08 5.73
CA ARG A 108 -14.93 -12.79 4.67
C ARG A 108 -14.27 -14.15 4.50
N ASP A 109 -15.02 -15.21 4.79
CA ASP A 109 -14.62 -16.57 4.42
C ASP A 109 -14.88 -16.81 2.93
N LEU A 110 -13.99 -17.57 2.31
CA LEU A 110 -14.03 -18.02 0.93
C LEU A 110 -13.97 -19.56 0.91
N ASP A 111 -13.94 -20.12 -0.29
CA ASP A 111 -13.82 -21.56 -0.49
C ASP A 111 -12.41 -22.07 -0.07
N ASP A 112 -12.30 -23.37 0.16
CA ASP A 112 -11.03 -24.06 0.48
C ASP A 112 -10.26 -23.48 1.68
N GLY A 113 -10.98 -22.91 2.64
CA GLY A 113 -10.42 -22.33 3.86
C GLY A 113 -9.70 -20.99 3.64
N ALA A 114 -9.78 -20.42 2.43
CA ALA A 114 -9.29 -19.08 2.17
C ALA A 114 -10.15 -18.03 2.88
N PHE A 115 -9.56 -16.90 3.24
CA PHE A 115 -10.30 -15.79 3.82
C PHE A 115 -9.61 -14.45 3.57
N ILE A 116 -10.39 -13.38 3.76
CA ILE A 116 -9.92 -11.99 3.69
C ILE A 116 -10.35 -11.26 4.96
N LEU A 117 -9.42 -10.48 5.52
CA LEU A 117 -9.66 -9.53 6.59
C LEU A 117 -9.68 -8.13 5.99
N PHE A 118 -10.84 -7.49 6.00
CA PHE A 118 -11.00 -6.09 5.61
C PHE A 118 -10.85 -5.21 6.84
N HIS A 119 -9.93 -4.24 6.79
CA HIS A 119 -9.64 -3.32 7.89
C HIS A 119 -10.33 -2.00 7.60
N LEU A 120 -11.21 -1.58 8.51
CA LEU A 120 -11.99 -0.35 8.39
C LEU A 120 -11.47 0.69 9.38
N ALA A 121 -11.30 1.92 8.91
CA ALA A 121 -11.08 3.07 9.78
C ALA A 121 -12.35 3.41 10.58
N GLU A 122 -12.22 4.26 11.59
CA GLU A 122 -13.33 4.72 12.43
C GLU A 122 -14.47 5.36 11.61
N ASP A 123 -14.14 6.03 10.52
CA ASP A 123 -15.10 6.69 9.62
C ASP A 123 -15.70 5.76 8.56
N GLY A 124 -15.48 4.45 8.69
CA GLY A 124 -16.00 3.40 7.82
C GLY A 124 -15.25 3.21 6.50
N ARG A 125 -14.15 3.93 6.25
CA ARG A 125 -13.33 3.72 5.04
C ARG A 125 -12.62 2.38 5.09
N LEU A 126 -12.59 1.69 3.95
CA LEU A 126 -11.67 0.57 3.76
C LEU A 126 -10.24 1.10 3.65
N VAL A 127 -9.38 0.69 4.58
CA VAL A 127 -7.97 1.13 4.66
C VAL A 127 -6.99 0.01 4.38
N ALA A 128 -7.38 -1.25 4.55
CA ALA A 128 -6.58 -2.37 4.11
C ALA A 128 -7.42 -3.62 3.86
N ALA A 129 -6.85 -4.56 3.13
CA ALA A 129 -7.35 -5.94 3.02
C ALA A 129 -6.18 -6.92 3.09
N SER A 130 -6.30 -7.94 3.93
CA SER A 130 -5.29 -9.00 4.09
C SER A 130 -5.94 -10.34 3.79
N GLY A 131 -5.51 -11.01 2.72
CA GLY A 131 -6.05 -12.29 2.28
C GLY A 131 -5.02 -13.40 2.37
N ILE A 132 -5.48 -14.61 2.69
CA ILE A 132 -4.70 -15.84 2.62
C ILE A 132 -5.55 -16.96 2.02
N GLY A 133 -4.95 -17.76 1.15
CA GLY A 133 -5.59 -18.94 0.58
C GLY A 133 -4.64 -19.74 -0.31
N PRO A 134 -5.08 -20.91 -0.82
CA PRO A 134 -4.30 -21.69 -1.75
C PRO A 134 -4.14 -20.99 -3.10
N GLY A 135 -2.91 -20.98 -3.63
CA GLY A 135 -2.60 -20.35 -4.91
C GLY A 135 -3.12 -18.90 -5.01
N ASN A 136 -3.85 -18.59 -6.08
CA ASN A 136 -4.36 -17.23 -6.31
C ASN A 136 -5.78 -16.98 -5.78
N ALA A 137 -6.29 -17.80 -4.86
CA ALA A 137 -7.68 -17.77 -4.40
C ALA A 137 -8.16 -16.39 -3.91
N VAL A 138 -7.27 -15.61 -3.28
CA VAL A 138 -7.59 -14.27 -2.77
C VAL A 138 -7.24 -13.12 -3.71
N ALA A 139 -6.50 -13.38 -4.80
CA ALA A 139 -5.85 -12.34 -5.58
C ALA A 139 -6.84 -11.36 -6.26
N ARG A 140 -7.92 -11.90 -6.81
CA ARG A 140 -8.96 -11.08 -7.46
C ARG A 140 -9.63 -10.13 -6.46
N ASP A 141 -9.99 -10.66 -5.30
CA ASP A 141 -10.73 -9.94 -4.28
C ASP A 141 -9.83 -8.90 -3.57
N ILE A 142 -8.55 -9.20 -3.37
CA ILE A 142 -7.55 -8.22 -2.90
C ILE A 142 -7.33 -7.09 -3.91
N ARG A 143 -7.28 -7.39 -5.22
CA ARG A 143 -7.20 -6.34 -6.25
C ARG A 143 -8.43 -5.42 -6.22
N LEU A 144 -9.63 -5.96 -6.03
CA LEU A 144 -10.84 -5.15 -5.91
C LEU A 144 -10.83 -4.31 -4.63
N ALA A 145 -10.31 -4.86 -3.53
CA ALA A 145 -10.11 -4.12 -2.29
C ALA A 145 -9.09 -2.97 -2.44
N GLU A 146 -7.97 -3.21 -3.14
CA GLU A 146 -6.98 -2.17 -3.48
C GLU A 146 -7.65 -1.00 -4.23
N MET A 147 -8.52 -1.29 -5.21
CA MET A 147 -9.28 -0.28 -5.94
C MET A 147 -10.27 0.48 -5.04
N LEU A 148 -10.94 -0.20 -4.10
CA LEU A 148 -11.83 0.42 -3.12
C LEU A 148 -11.05 1.36 -2.18
N ILE A 149 -9.89 0.91 -1.71
CA ILE A 149 -8.98 1.71 -0.88
C ILE A 149 -8.56 2.97 -1.63
N ALA A 150 -8.07 2.83 -2.88
CA ALA A 150 -7.66 3.96 -3.72
C ALA A 150 -8.77 5.00 -3.90
N LYS A 151 -10.03 4.57 -4.01
CA LYS A 151 -11.21 5.45 -4.09
C LYS A 151 -11.67 6.01 -2.74
N ARG A 152 -11.01 5.65 -1.63
CA ARG A 152 -11.41 5.98 -0.26
C ARG A 152 -12.84 5.50 0.06
N GLY A 153 -13.22 4.34 -0.49
CA GLY A 153 -14.58 3.80 -0.40
C GLY A 153 -14.99 3.46 1.03
N LYS A 154 -16.29 3.58 1.32
CA LYS A 154 -16.93 3.26 2.60
C LYS A 154 -17.98 2.15 2.46
N PRO A 155 -17.59 0.94 2.02
CA PRO A 155 -18.53 -0.15 1.84
C PRO A 155 -19.16 -0.56 3.16
N ALA A 156 -20.43 -0.99 3.12
CA ALA A 156 -21.11 -1.54 4.30
C ALA A 156 -20.36 -2.79 4.82
N PRO A 157 -20.08 -2.90 6.14
CA PRO A 157 -19.39 -4.04 6.73
C PRO A 157 -20.02 -5.39 6.38
N GLU A 158 -21.35 -5.47 6.36
CA GLU A 158 -22.10 -6.69 6.06
C GLU A 158 -21.88 -7.13 4.61
N ALA A 159 -21.81 -6.16 3.69
CA ALA A 159 -21.49 -6.41 2.29
C ALA A 159 -20.05 -6.90 2.10
N LEU A 160 -19.10 -6.38 2.89
CA LEU A 160 -17.72 -6.86 2.91
C LEU A 160 -17.63 -8.29 3.44
N GLY A 161 -18.37 -8.66 4.49
CA GLY A 161 -18.32 -10.02 5.05
C GLY A 161 -18.98 -11.09 4.17
N SER A 162 -19.94 -10.70 3.32
CA SER A 162 -20.77 -11.65 2.56
C SER A 162 -20.14 -12.12 1.25
N GLN A 163 -19.98 -13.44 1.08
CA GLN A 163 -19.58 -14.06 -0.19
C GLN A 163 -20.66 -13.90 -1.29
N ALA A 164 -21.92 -13.67 -0.92
CA ALA A 164 -23.02 -13.42 -1.87
C ALA A 164 -22.89 -12.05 -2.56
N VAL A 165 -22.15 -11.11 -1.96
CA VAL A 165 -21.91 -9.78 -2.53
C VAL A 165 -20.60 -9.75 -3.30
N LYS A 166 -20.71 -9.49 -4.61
CA LYS A 166 -19.55 -9.31 -5.50
C LYS A 166 -18.82 -8.02 -5.15
N LEU A 167 -17.56 -8.07 -4.72
CA LEU A 167 -16.79 -6.86 -4.38
C LEU A 167 -16.77 -5.80 -5.50
N LYS A 168 -16.79 -6.24 -6.76
CA LYS A 168 -16.83 -5.32 -7.91
C LYS A 168 -18.05 -4.39 -7.90
N SER A 169 -19.21 -4.82 -7.38
CA SER A 169 -20.39 -3.95 -7.32
C SER A 169 -20.22 -2.82 -6.29
N LEU A 170 -19.33 -2.99 -5.31
CA LEU A 170 -19.03 -1.97 -4.30
C LEU A 170 -18.18 -0.83 -4.85
N LEU A 171 -17.54 -0.99 -6.03
CA LEU A 171 -16.73 0.05 -6.67
C LEU A 171 -17.56 1.17 -7.32
N ALA A 172 -18.86 0.94 -7.50
CA ALA A 172 -19.80 1.86 -8.13
C ALA A 172 -20.68 2.61 -7.11
N ALA A 173 -20.57 2.26 -5.83
CA ALA A 173 -21.29 2.87 -4.72
C ALA A 173 -20.53 4.08 -4.15
#